data_AF-A0A7S4HLD8-F1
#
_entry.id   AF-A0A7S4HLD8-F1
#
_cell.length_a   1.000
_cell.length_b   1.000
_cell.length_c   1.000
_cell.angle_alpha   90.00
_cell.angle_beta   90.00
_cell.angle_gamma   90.00
#
_symmetry.space_group_name_H-M   'P 1'
#
loop_
_entity.id
_entity.type
_entity.pdbx_description
1 polymer ?
#
loop_
_entity_poly.entity_id
_entity_poly.type
_entity_poly.pdbx_seq_one_letter_code
_entity_poly.pdbx_strand_id
1 'polypeptide(L)'
;MSVPTLLVIAGQRINYYEVFKGLKVRGKEVKIEQAAWDDISVCSYGNKSVVVSISASFRPIPDTPQNKTRSCTPNFILFRGSCKGGARTNWMHKLVTFAHANLPTVNSIESFINSQDKAIMYGKLSKVMDSLGGFENFPLVTQTCYSNWKAATFPPDFPCVGKIGTASGGLGKMKIAGPTEWDDFCSIAAMQPQFFTSEGFVQWDFDIRIQKIGNHYRAFRRTSKHWKSNVDFAMKDEDIEVEERYKTWIDAAAKECGMDICAMDLLQVVESGKEYILELNSSAIGLNGRHHDEDISYIRDLTLRRMEQALISPRMKDKESKQDDESKNEAKEENTEPSSDSPAEVDLLRWQLQSLREEVNQLCGKVLAYELAEEERLKAVPEPKKSFFGFGKN
;
A
#
# COMPACT_ATOMS: atom_id res chain seq x y z
N MET A 1 21.08 -22.62 8.84
CA MET A 1 20.32 -21.41 8.43
C MET A 1 19.59 -21.72 7.13
N SER A 2 18.29 -21.45 7.06
CA SER A 2 17.49 -21.58 5.83
C SER A 2 18.04 -20.67 4.72
N VAL A 3 17.74 -21.00 3.46
CA VAL A 3 18.07 -20.15 2.31
C VAL A 3 17.14 -18.93 2.35
N PRO A 4 17.66 -17.68 2.32
CA PRO A 4 16.81 -16.50 2.32
C PRO A 4 15.95 -16.47 1.07
N THR A 5 14.63 -16.34 1.23
CA THR A 5 13.68 -16.31 0.12
C THR A 5 13.02 -14.93 -0.01
N LEU A 6 13.17 -14.29 -1.16
CA LEU A 6 12.51 -13.03 -1.53
C LEU A 6 11.32 -13.32 -2.44
N LEU A 7 10.12 -12.88 -2.01
CA LEU A 7 8.94 -12.86 -2.86
C LEU A 7 8.76 -11.45 -3.45
N VAL A 8 8.75 -11.36 -4.78
CA VAL A 8 8.45 -10.12 -5.49
C VAL A 8 7.03 -10.17 -6.02
N ILE A 9 6.17 -9.31 -5.48
CA ILE A 9 4.79 -9.17 -5.96
C ILE A 9 4.77 -8.14 -7.09
N ALA A 10 4.76 -8.61 -8.32
CA ALA A 10 4.89 -7.80 -9.52
C ALA A 10 4.22 -8.45 -10.72
N GLY A 11 3.90 -7.64 -11.74
CA GLY A 11 3.58 -8.17 -13.06
C GLY A 11 4.82 -8.73 -13.78
N GLN A 12 4.62 -9.28 -14.96
CA GLN A 12 5.66 -10.00 -15.72
C GLN A 12 6.49 -9.13 -16.67
N ARG A 13 6.53 -7.81 -16.43
CA ARG A 13 7.28 -6.86 -17.27
C ARG A 13 8.78 -6.85 -16.94
N ILE A 14 9.14 -7.10 -15.69
CA ILE A 14 10.52 -7.13 -15.21
C ILE A 14 10.82 -8.54 -14.76
N ASN A 15 11.95 -9.11 -15.20
CA ASN A 15 12.41 -10.43 -14.76
C ASN A 15 13.23 -10.31 -13.48
N TYR A 16 12.57 -10.39 -12.32
CA TYR A 16 13.27 -10.26 -11.04
C TYR A 16 14.16 -11.47 -10.70
N TYR A 17 14.00 -12.62 -11.37
CA TYR A 17 14.95 -13.72 -11.24
C TYR A 17 16.33 -13.32 -11.74
N GLU A 18 16.41 -12.66 -12.90
CA GLU A 18 17.68 -12.17 -13.45
C GLU A 18 18.22 -10.96 -12.67
N VAL A 19 17.34 -10.05 -12.23
CA VAL A 19 17.75 -8.87 -11.43
C VAL A 19 18.52 -9.26 -10.16
N PHE A 20 18.13 -10.35 -9.50
CA PHE A 20 18.72 -10.79 -8.24
C PHE A 20 19.64 -12.01 -8.36
N LYS A 21 19.97 -12.45 -9.58
CA LYS A 21 20.73 -13.68 -9.84
C LYS A 21 22.11 -13.68 -9.20
N GLY A 22 22.45 -14.75 -8.48
CA GLY A 22 23.76 -14.90 -7.83
C GLY A 22 23.98 -14.00 -6.61
N LEU A 23 23.03 -13.11 -6.27
CA LEU A 23 23.18 -12.16 -5.17
C LEU A 23 22.92 -12.84 -3.83
N LYS A 24 23.67 -12.40 -2.82
CA LYS A 24 23.72 -13.05 -1.52
C LYS A 24 23.24 -12.14 -0.41
N VAL A 25 22.56 -12.75 0.55
CA VAL A 25 22.22 -12.16 1.85
C VAL A 25 22.72 -13.12 2.92
N ARG A 26 23.45 -12.62 3.91
CA ARG A 26 24.10 -13.43 4.96
C ARG A 26 24.97 -14.57 4.38
N GLY A 27 25.69 -14.28 3.29
CA GLY A 27 26.58 -15.22 2.61
C GLY A 27 25.90 -16.33 1.80
N LYS A 28 24.57 -16.35 1.70
CA LYS A 28 23.79 -17.32 0.92
C LYS A 28 23.07 -16.66 -0.24
N GLU A 29 23.03 -17.34 -1.39
CA GLU A 29 22.27 -16.87 -2.54
C GLU A 29 20.78 -16.75 -2.20
N VAL A 30 20.17 -15.66 -2.63
CA VAL A 30 18.75 -15.39 -2.38
C VAL A 30 17.89 -16.20 -3.34
N LYS A 31 16.99 -17.01 -2.80
CA LYS A 31 15.95 -17.66 -3.61
C LYS A 31 14.90 -16.62 -3.99
N ILE A 32 14.64 -16.47 -5.30
CA ILE A 32 13.66 -15.54 -5.82
C ILE A 32 12.36 -16.26 -6.16
N GLU A 33 11.24 -15.65 -5.80
CA GLU A 33 9.92 -16.00 -6.32
C GLU A 33 9.25 -14.73 -6.83
N GLN A 34 8.68 -14.76 -8.03
CA GLN A 34 7.94 -13.63 -8.60
C GLN A 34 6.52 -14.05 -8.99
N ALA A 35 5.52 -13.30 -8.56
CA ALA A 35 4.12 -13.55 -8.90
C ALA A 35 3.30 -12.27 -8.92
N ALA A 36 2.27 -12.23 -9.76
CA ALA A 36 1.24 -11.20 -9.72
C ALA A 36 0.26 -11.48 -8.57
N TRP A 37 -0.50 -10.46 -8.16
CA TRP A 37 -1.53 -10.62 -7.13
C TRP A 37 -2.59 -11.67 -7.50
N ASP A 38 -2.94 -11.80 -8.78
CA ASP A 38 -3.88 -12.79 -9.28
C ASP A 38 -3.41 -14.24 -9.07
N ASP A 39 -2.09 -14.47 -9.15
CA ASP A 39 -1.52 -15.80 -9.23
C ASP A 39 -1.25 -16.43 -7.84
N ILE A 40 -1.46 -15.70 -6.73
CA ILE A 40 -1.10 -16.17 -5.39
C ILE A 40 -2.30 -16.46 -4.48
N SER A 41 -2.13 -17.44 -3.59
CA SER A 41 -2.95 -17.65 -2.39
C SER A 41 -2.04 -17.67 -1.17
N VAL A 42 -2.42 -16.96 -0.12
CA VAL A 42 -1.55 -16.71 1.04
C VAL A 42 -2.17 -17.33 2.28
N CYS A 43 -1.38 -18.07 3.04
CA CYS A 43 -1.71 -18.54 4.37
C CYS A 43 -0.64 -18.06 5.35
N SER A 44 -1.04 -17.41 6.43
CA SER A 44 -0.14 -16.92 7.48
C SER A 44 -0.41 -17.64 8.79
N TYR A 45 0.65 -17.93 9.55
CA TYR A 45 0.58 -18.57 10.85
C TYR A 45 1.08 -17.61 11.94
N GLY A 46 0.58 -17.76 13.17
CA GLY A 46 0.90 -16.88 14.31
C GLY A 46 2.38 -16.87 14.75
N ASN A 47 3.20 -17.76 14.19
CA ASN A 47 4.65 -17.82 14.41
C ASN A 47 5.45 -16.98 13.39
N LYS A 48 4.83 -15.97 12.77
CA LYS A 48 5.43 -15.10 11.74
C LYS A 48 5.90 -15.85 10.49
N SER A 49 5.22 -16.94 10.13
CA SER A 49 5.47 -17.68 8.90
C SER A 49 4.33 -17.51 7.91
N VAL A 50 4.67 -17.57 6.63
CA VAL A 50 3.73 -17.51 5.51
C VAL A 50 4.00 -18.64 4.56
N VAL A 51 2.96 -19.31 4.09
CA VAL A 51 3.01 -20.17 2.92
C VAL A 51 2.27 -19.47 1.79
N VAL A 52 2.95 -19.28 0.67
CA VAL A 52 2.38 -18.73 -0.55
C VAL A 52 2.30 -19.84 -1.58
N SER A 53 1.07 -20.18 -1.97
CA SER A 53 0.81 -21.03 -3.13
C SER A 53 0.73 -20.14 -4.36
N ILE A 54 1.51 -20.47 -5.39
CA ILE A 54 1.60 -19.68 -6.63
C ILE A 54 1.15 -20.56 -7.78
N SER A 55 0.10 -20.14 -8.47
CA SER A 55 -0.43 -20.78 -9.68
C SER A 55 0.48 -20.48 -10.88
N ALA A 56 0.39 -21.31 -11.92
CA ALA A 56 1.04 -21.01 -13.19
C ALA A 56 0.50 -19.69 -13.75
N SER A 57 1.39 -18.78 -14.11
CA SER A 57 1.02 -17.48 -14.66
C SER A 57 0.53 -17.63 -16.08
N PHE A 58 -0.50 -16.85 -16.47
CA PHE A 58 -1.01 -16.84 -17.85
C PHE A 58 0.00 -16.28 -18.86
N ARG A 59 0.97 -15.46 -18.40
CA ARG A 59 2.01 -14.86 -19.24
C ARG A 59 3.40 -15.04 -18.59
N PRO A 60 3.89 -16.28 -18.48
CA PRO A 60 5.13 -16.54 -17.78
C PRO A 60 6.31 -15.93 -18.53
N ILE A 61 7.28 -15.39 -17.78
CA ILE A 61 8.57 -14.99 -18.36
C ILE A 61 9.31 -16.25 -18.83
N PRO A 62 9.85 -16.30 -20.07
CA PRO A 62 10.62 -17.43 -20.56
C PRO A 62 11.76 -17.83 -19.60
N ASP A 63 12.04 -19.12 -19.54
CA ASP A 63 13.13 -19.68 -18.71
C ASP A 63 13.01 -19.41 -17.19
N THR A 64 11.79 -19.14 -16.71
CA THR A 64 11.48 -18.99 -15.28
C THR A 64 10.49 -20.06 -14.82
N PRO A 65 10.37 -20.34 -13.50
CA PRO A 65 9.41 -21.32 -12.98
C PRO A 65 7.94 -20.84 -13.02
N GLN A 66 7.65 -19.68 -13.61
CA GLN A 66 6.32 -19.08 -13.61
C GLN A 66 5.27 -19.87 -14.40
N ASN A 67 5.68 -20.78 -15.28
CA ASN A 67 4.78 -21.66 -16.03
C ASN A 67 4.27 -22.88 -15.24
N LYS A 68 4.64 -23.00 -13.96
CA LYS A 68 4.27 -24.13 -13.09
C LYS A 68 3.64 -23.63 -11.79
N THR A 69 2.76 -24.44 -11.24
CA THR A 69 2.32 -24.31 -9.84
C THR A 69 3.48 -24.61 -8.91
N ARG A 70 3.64 -23.78 -7.88
CA ARG A 70 4.72 -23.89 -6.90
C ARG A 70 4.30 -23.28 -5.57
N SER A 71 5.12 -23.46 -4.55
CA SER A 71 4.91 -22.81 -3.26
C SER A 71 6.22 -22.30 -2.68
N CYS A 72 6.13 -21.30 -1.82
CA CYS A 72 7.27 -20.77 -1.09
C CYS A 72 6.90 -20.30 0.32
N THR A 73 7.93 -20.17 1.15
CA THR A 73 7.86 -19.59 2.49
C THR A 73 8.81 -18.40 2.52
N PRO A 74 8.38 -17.21 2.09
CA PRO A 74 9.25 -16.06 1.95
C PRO A 74 9.71 -15.54 3.32
N ASN A 75 10.91 -14.98 3.36
CA ASN A 75 11.44 -14.25 4.53
C ASN A 75 11.37 -12.73 4.33
N PHE A 76 11.13 -12.28 3.11
CA PHE A 76 11.06 -10.88 2.74
C PHE A 76 10.13 -10.70 1.52
N ILE A 77 9.45 -9.56 1.43
CA ILE A 77 8.57 -9.25 0.29
C ILE A 77 8.92 -7.88 -0.32
N LEU A 78 9.05 -7.84 -1.65
CA LEU A 78 9.14 -6.59 -2.42
C LEU A 78 7.82 -6.38 -3.16
N PHE A 79 7.08 -5.32 -2.81
CA PHE A 79 5.84 -4.97 -3.50
C PHE A 79 6.11 -4.02 -4.66
N ARG A 80 5.83 -4.47 -5.88
CA ARG A 80 5.98 -3.70 -7.13
C ARG A 80 4.71 -3.66 -7.98
N GLY A 81 3.63 -4.31 -7.55
CA GLY A 81 2.29 -4.20 -8.13
C GLY A 81 1.28 -3.60 -7.15
N SER A 82 0.40 -2.72 -7.63
CA SER A 82 -0.70 -2.15 -6.81
C SER A 82 -1.65 -3.24 -6.34
N CYS A 83 -2.05 -3.19 -5.05
CA CYS A 83 -2.93 -4.19 -4.43
C CYS A 83 -4.42 -3.80 -4.55
N LYS A 84 -4.71 -2.51 -4.64
CA LYS A 84 -6.07 -1.98 -4.80
C LYS A 84 -6.10 -1.04 -6.01
N GLY A 85 -7.18 -1.13 -6.78
CA GLY A 85 -7.42 -0.35 -7.99
C GLY A 85 -8.93 -0.23 -8.24
N GLY A 86 -9.34 -0.39 -9.50
CA GLY A 86 -10.76 -0.42 -9.87
C GLY A 86 -11.51 -1.64 -9.32
N ALA A 87 -12.80 -1.76 -9.65
CA ALA A 87 -13.71 -2.79 -9.10
C ALA A 87 -13.24 -4.25 -9.27
N ARG A 88 -12.35 -4.53 -10.23
CA ARG A 88 -11.82 -5.88 -10.51
C ARG A 88 -10.46 -6.17 -9.87
N THR A 89 -9.84 -5.18 -9.24
CA THR A 89 -8.46 -5.27 -8.75
C THR A 89 -8.42 -4.87 -7.29
N ASN A 90 -8.78 -5.81 -6.41
CA ASN A 90 -8.75 -5.62 -4.96
C ASN A 90 -8.28 -6.90 -4.27
N TRP A 91 -7.01 -6.91 -3.88
CA TRP A 91 -6.37 -8.02 -3.18
C TRP A 91 -6.04 -7.67 -1.72
N MET A 92 -6.75 -6.71 -1.12
CA MET A 92 -6.51 -6.28 0.26
C MET A 92 -6.56 -7.44 1.25
N HIS A 93 -7.41 -8.44 1.02
CA HIS A 93 -7.44 -9.66 1.84
C HIS A 93 -6.08 -10.40 1.83
N LYS A 94 -5.38 -10.47 0.69
CA LYS A 94 -4.04 -11.08 0.58
C LYS A 94 -2.98 -10.22 1.26
N LEU A 95 -3.05 -8.90 1.09
CA LEU A 95 -2.14 -7.96 1.75
C LEU A 95 -2.26 -8.02 3.27
N VAL A 96 -3.49 -8.09 3.80
CA VAL A 96 -3.76 -8.25 5.24
C VAL A 96 -3.21 -9.59 5.74
N THR A 97 -3.28 -10.68 4.96
CA THR A 97 -2.64 -11.95 5.33
C THR A 97 -1.12 -11.82 5.45
N PHE A 98 -0.45 -11.06 4.56
CA PHE A 98 0.98 -10.77 4.73
C PHE A 98 1.26 -9.92 5.97
N ALA A 99 0.40 -8.94 6.26
CA ALA A 99 0.50 -8.10 7.45
C ALA A 99 0.35 -8.89 8.75
N HIS A 100 -0.56 -9.86 8.78
CA HIS A 100 -0.74 -10.75 9.93
C HIS A 100 0.54 -11.52 10.28
N ALA A 101 1.33 -11.96 9.29
CA ALA A 101 2.61 -12.61 9.54
C ALA A 101 3.74 -11.66 9.93
N ASN A 102 3.56 -10.34 9.73
CA ASN A 102 4.54 -9.31 10.02
C ASN A 102 5.93 -9.60 9.39
N LEU A 103 5.93 -10.00 8.12
CA LEU A 103 7.16 -10.18 7.36
C LEU A 103 7.77 -8.82 6.99
N PRO A 104 9.11 -8.69 6.95
CA PRO A 104 9.77 -7.48 6.50
C PRO A 104 9.54 -7.27 4.99
N THR A 105 9.30 -6.01 4.60
CA THR A 105 8.88 -5.64 3.25
C THR A 105 9.48 -4.32 2.77
N VAL A 106 9.48 -4.10 1.44
CA VAL A 106 9.76 -2.80 0.81
C VAL A 106 8.59 -2.38 -0.11
N ASN A 107 7.97 -1.21 0.07
CA ASN A 107 7.99 -0.36 1.30
C ASN A 107 7.53 -1.16 2.54
N SER A 108 7.60 -0.56 3.73
CA SER A 108 7.07 -1.22 4.94
C SER A 108 5.61 -1.62 4.75
N ILE A 109 5.18 -2.69 5.43
CA ILE A 109 3.85 -3.26 5.24
C ILE A 109 2.75 -2.25 5.58
N GLU A 110 2.95 -1.47 6.64
CA GLU A 110 2.05 -0.40 7.06
C GLU A 110 1.99 0.72 6.02
N SER A 111 3.14 1.17 5.51
CA SER A 111 3.21 2.17 4.44
C SER A 111 2.47 1.69 3.19
N PHE A 112 2.70 0.43 2.80
CA PHE A 112 2.07 -0.14 1.64
C PHE A 112 0.55 -0.27 1.81
N ILE A 113 0.05 -0.70 2.98
CA ILE A 113 -1.39 -0.73 3.30
C ILE A 113 -2.00 0.67 3.20
N ASN A 114 -1.42 1.67 3.86
CA ASN A 114 -1.90 3.05 3.82
C ASN A 114 -1.94 3.59 2.39
N SER A 115 -0.95 3.24 1.58
CA SER A 115 -0.89 3.67 0.17
C SER A 115 -1.94 3.06 -0.75
N GLN A 116 -2.68 2.05 -0.29
CA GLN A 116 -3.82 1.51 -1.04
C GLN A 116 -5.06 2.41 -0.97
N ASP A 117 -5.04 3.51 -0.20
CA ASP A 117 -6.12 4.49 -0.17
C ASP A 117 -5.64 5.93 -0.37
N LYS A 118 -6.02 6.53 -1.52
CA LYS A 118 -5.54 7.86 -1.92
C LYS A 118 -5.97 8.97 -0.97
N ALA A 119 -7.15 8.86 -0.34
CA ALA A 119 -7.60 9.82 0.67
C ALA A 119 -6.76 9.76 1.95
N ILE A 120 -6.30 8.57 2.38
CA ILE A 120 -5.37 8.42 3.51
C ILE A 120 -4.04 9.08 3.16
N MET A 121 -3.54 8.85 1.94
CA MET A 121 -2.32 9.49 1.46
C MET A 121 -2.43 11.02 1.43
N TYR A 122 -3.57 11.57 0.97
CA TYR A 122 -3.82 13.01 1.02
C TYR A 122 -3.74 13.55 2.46
N GLY A 123 -4.39 12.88 3.42
CA GLY A 123 -4.31 13.28 4.84
C GLY A 123 -2.88 13.30 5.38
N LYS A 124 -2.03 12.33 5.00
CA LYS A 124 -0.60 12.33 5.33
C LYS A 124 0.15 13.49 4.68
N LEU A 125 -0.13 13.82 3.42
CA LEU A 125 0.48 14.96 2.74
C LEU A 125 0.03 16.30 3.34
N SER A 126 -1.23 16.41 3.79
CA SER A 126 -1.71 17.59 4.51
C SER A 126 -0.93 17.82 5.80
N LYS A 127 -0.63 16.75 6.55
CA LYS A 127 0.22 16.85 7.75
C LYS A 127 1.65 17.29 7.42
N VAL A 128 2.19 16.86 6.27
CA VAL A 128 3.50 17.34 5.79
C VAL A 128 3.43 18.84 5.50
N MET A 129 2.37 19.28 4.81
CA MET A 129 2.14 20.70 4.53
C MET A 129 2.15 21.53 5.81
N ASP A 130 1.41 21.11 6.84
CA ASP A 130 1.39 21.78 8.13
C ASP A 130 2.78 21.83 8.77
N SER A 131 3.52 20.71 8.74
CA SER A 131 4.87 20.61 9.30
C SER A 131 5.92 21.48 8.59
N LEU A 132 5.70 21.79 7.31
CA LEU A 132 6.59 22.62 6.51
C LEU A 132 6.18 24.10 6.52
N GLY A 133 5.16 24.49 7.29
CA GLY A 133 4.74 25.89 7.41
C GLY A 133 3.65 26.30 6.42
N GLY A 134 2.88 25.34 5.91
CA GLY A 134 1.69 25.57 5.11
C GLY A 134 1.93 25.56 3.60
N PHE A 135 0.91 26.05 2.88
CA PHE A 135 0.80 25.93 1.42
C PHE A 135 1.99 26.53 0.64
N GLU A 136 2.53 27.66 1.08
CA GLU A 136 3.67 28.31 0.38
C GLU A 136 4.93 27.43 0.35
N ASN A 137 5.14 26.60 1.37
CA ASN A 137 6.31 25.73 1.49
C ASN A 137 6.04 24.30 1.00
N PHE A 138 4.78 23.89 0.88
CA PHE A 138 4.37 22.60 0.35
C PHE A 138 3.01 22.76 -0.34
N PRO A 139 2.99 23.14 -1.63
CA PRO A 139 1.78 23.57 -2.33
C PRO A 139 0.91 22.38 -2.74
N LEU A 140 0.33 21.66 -1.76
CA LEU A 140 -0.59 20.55 -2.00
C LEU A 140 -1.90 21.07 -2.62
N VAL A 141 -2.39 20.42 -3.68
CA VAL A 141 -3.70 20.75 -4.26
C VAL A 141 -4.79 20.70 -3.20
N THR A 142 -5.68 21.68 -3.17
CA THR A 142 -6.83 21.64 -2.26
C THR A 142 -7.83 20.60 -2.75
N GLN A 143 -8.06 19.58 -1.91
CA GLN A 143 -8.95 18.48 -2.21
C GLN A 143 -10.07 18.38 -1.17
N THR A 144 -11.29 18.12 -1.64
CA THR A 144 -12.45 17.76 -0.82
C THR A 144 -12.71 16.27 -0.95
N CYS A 145 -12.99 15.58 0.16
CA CYS A 145 -13.29 14.15 0.18
C CYS A 145 -14.74 13.93 0.63
N TYR A 146 -15.46 13.12 -0.13
CA TYR A 146 -16.86 12.79 0.08
C TYR A 146 -16.98 11.30 0.41
N SER A 147 -17.55 10.98 1.56
CA SER A 147 -17.72 9.58 1.98
C SER A 147 -18.68 8.80 1.06
N ASN A 148 -19.60 9.51 0.41
CA ASN A 148 -20.50 9.02 -0.63
C ASN A 148 -21.19 10.22 -1.32
N TRP A 149 -21.98 9.93 -2.36
CA TRP A 149 -22.67 10.96 -3.16
C TRP A 149 -23.62 11.85 -2.36
N LYS A 150 -24.22 11.36 -1.26
CA LYS A 150 -25.10 12.18 -0.41
C LYS A 150 -24.33 13.25 0.38
N ALA A 151 -23.02 13.08 0.56
CA ALA A 151 -22.18 14.08 1.19
C ALA A 151 -21.86 15.25 0.25
N ALA A 152 -22.10 15.12 -1.06
CA ALA A 152 -21.89 16.17 -2.06
C ALA A 152 -23.09 17.13 -2.17
N THR A 153 -23.61 17.57 -1.02
CA THR A 153 -24.75 18.52 -0.95
C THR A 153 -24.44 19.85 -1.61
N PHE A 154 -23.19 20.31 -1.48
CA PHE A 154 -22.72 21.53 -2.10
C PHE A 154 -21.69 21.17 -3.18
N PRO A 155 -21.91 21.59 -4.43
CA PRO A 155 -20.94 21.36 -5.49
C PRO A 155 -19.65 22.18 -5.22
N PRO A 156 -18.49 21.69 -5.70
CA PRO A 156 -17.25 22.45 -5.66
C PRO A 156 -17.27 23.60 -6.66
N ASP A 157 -16.25 24.46 -6.62
CA ASP A 157 -15.99 25.43 -7.69
C ASP A 157 -15.63 24.72 -9.00
N PHE A 158 -16.01 25.34 -10.13
CA PHE A 158 -15.83 24.77 -11.46
C PHE A 158 -14.86 25.59 -12.33
N PRO A 159 -14.11 24.96 -13.25
CA PRO A 159 -14.06 23.51 -13.49
C PRO A 159 -13.33 22.75 -12.37
N CYS A 160 -13.75 21.52 -12.10
CA CYS A 160 -13.10 20.64 -11.10
C CYS A 160 -12.73 19.28 -11.70
N VAL A 161 -11.99 18.48 -10.92
CA VAL A 161 -11.66 17.09 -11.23
C VAL A 161 -12.26 16.19 -10.16
N GLY A 162 -13.27 15.39 -10.52
CA GLY A 162 -13.82 14.33 -9.68
C GLY A 162 -13.01 13.03 -9.79
N LYS A 163 -12.73 12.36 -8.65
CA LYS A 163 -11.93 11.13 -8.57
C LYS A 163 -12.63 10.08 -7.70
N ILE A 164 -13.08 8.97 -8.29
CA ILE A 164 -13.78 7.89 -7.57
C ILE A 164 -12.79 6.90 -6.97
N GLY A 165 -12.88 6.70 -5.65
CA GLY A 165 -12.14 5.68 -4.90
C GLY A 165 -10.62 5.74 -5.08
N THR A 166 -10.00 4.56 -5.03
CA THR A 166 -8.55 4.41 -5.22
C THR A 166 -8.23 3.70 -6.53
N ALA A 167 -8.18 4.48 -7.61
CA ALA A 167 -7.82 3.99 -8.93
C ALA A 167 -6.56 4.65 -9.51
N SER A 168 -5.76 3.86 -10.23
CA SER A 168 -4.52 4.27 -10.89
C SER A 168 -4.71 4.43 -12.41
N GLY A 169 -3.72 4.96 -13.11
CA GLY A 169 -3.72 5.02 -14.58
C GLY A 169 -4.81 5.90 -15.19
N GLY A 170 -5.28 6.93 -14.48
CA GLY A 170 -6.32 7.83 -14.99
C GLY A 170 -7.76 7.31 -14.90
N LEU A 171 -7.96 6.05 -14.47
CA LEU A 171 -9.29 5.46 -14.26
C LEU A 171 -10.05 6.18 -13.13
N GLY A 172 -11.36 6.32 -13.30
CA GLY A 172 -12.27 6.91 -12.31
C GLY A 172 -12.08 8.41 -12.10
N LYS A 173 -11.49 9.13 -13.07
CA LYS A 173 -11.22 10.56 -12.98
C LYS A 173 -11.94 11.31 -14.10
N MET A 174 -12.65 12.37 -13.78
CA MET A 174 -13.42 13.16 -14.73
C MET A 174 -13.15 14.65 -14.51
N LYS A 175 -12.91 15.38 -15.60
CA LYS A 175 -12.97 16.85 -15.57
C LYS A 175 -14.44 17.23 -15.68
N ILE A 176 -14.91 18.11 -14.80
CA ILE A 176 -16.31 18.48 -14.66
C ILE A 176 -16.39 20.00 -14.83
N ALA A 177 -17.12 20.45 -15.84
CA ALA A 177 -17.17 21.85 -16.27
C ALA A 177 -18.20 22.70 -15.52
N GLY A 178 -19.21 22.07 -14.92
CA GLY A 178 -20.28 22.81 -14.24
C GLY A 178 -21.23 21.92 -13.44
N PRO A 179 -22.27 22.52 -12.84
CA PRO A 179 -23.17 21.84 -11.90
C PRO A 179 -23.89 20.61 -12.49
N THR A 180 -24.36 20.69 -13.74
CA THR A 180 -25.06 19.56 -14.38
C THR A 180 -24.16 18.33 -14.53
N GLU A 181 -22.92 18.52 -14.97
CA GLU A 181 -21.95 17.41 -15.08
C GLU A 181 -21.55 16.87 -13.71
N TRP A 182 -21.60 17.70 -12.66
CA TRP A 182 -21.36 17.28 -11.28
C TRP A 182 -22.46 16.35 -10.77
N ASP A 183 -23.73 16.71 -11.02
CA ASP A 183 -24.87 15.87 -10.64
C ASP A 183 -24.82 14.51 -11.35
N ASP A 184 -24.49 14.50 -12.65
CA ASP A 184 -24.28 13.27 -13.43
C ASP A 184 -23.12 12.45 -12.85
N PHE A 185 -21.98 13.07 -12.53
CA PHE A 185 -20.86 12.41 -11.89
C PHE A 185 -21.24 11.80 -10.53
N CYS A 186 -21.99 12.52 -9.68
CA CYS A 186 -22.48 12.03 -8.41
C CYS A 186 -23.44 10.84 -8.57
N SER A 187 -24.30 10.86 -9.60
CA SER A 187 -25.18 9.73 -9.94
C SER A 187 -24.39 8.46 -10.30
N ILE A 188 -23.28 8.61 -11.03
CA ILE A 188 -22.37 7.50 -11.36
C ILE A 188 -21.62 7.04 -10.11
N ALA A 189 -21.16 7.97 -9.26
CA ALA A 189 -20.50 7.65 -8.00
C ALA A 189 -21.42 6.85 -7.06
N ALA A 190 -22.74 7.07 -7.13
CA ALA A 190 -23.73 6.31 -6.36
C ALA A 190 -23.78 4.81 -6.69
N MET A 191 -23.25 4.39 -7.85
CA MET A 191 -23.28 3.00 -8.31
C MET A 191 -22.27 2.08 -7.59
N GLN A 192 -21.39 2.61 -6.75
CA GLN A 192 -20.38 1.85 -6.01
C GLN A 192 -20.28 2.36 -4.57
N PRO A 193 -20.14 1.49 -3.56
CA PRO A 193 -19.96 1.90 -2.17
C PRO A 193 -18.51 2.37 -1.91
N GLN A 194 -18.13 3.49 -2.51
CA GLN A 194 -16.80 4.09 -2.36
C GLN A 194 -16.88 5.59 -2.10
N PHE A 195 -15.86 6.11 -1.40
CA PHE A 195 -15.63 7.55 -1.33
C PHE A 195 -15.21 8.09 -2.71
N PHE A 196 -15.31 9.40 -2.89
CA PHE A 196 -14.68 10.10 -4.01
C PHE A 196 -14.13 11.45 -3.54
N THR A 197 -13.32 12.08 -4.37
CA THR A 197 -12.74 13.39 -4.09
C THR A 197 -12.98 14.36 -5.23
N SER A 198 -12.95 15.65 -4.94
CA SER A 198 -12.88 16.73 -5.93
C SER A 198 -11.73 17.67 -5.61
N GLU A 199 -11.17 18.27 -6.65
CA GLU A 199 -10.17 19.33 -6.55
C GLU A 199 -10.35 20.30 -7.73
N GLY A 200 -9.93 21.55 -7.57
CA GLY A 200 -9.99 22.53 -8.66
C GLY A 200 -9.21 22.04 -9.87
N PHE A 201 -9.78 22.21 -11.07
CA PHE A 201 -9.05 21.85 -12.29
C PHE A 201 -7.92 22.86 -12.50
N VAL A 202 -6.68 22.37 -12.40
CA VAL A 202 -5.50 23.14 -12.74
C VAL A 202 -5.29 23.07 -14.25
N GLN A 203 -5.32 24.23 -14.92
CA GLN A 203 -4.80 24.31 -16.28
C GLN A 203 -3.27 24.29 -16.20
N TRP A 204 -2.66 23.25 -16.79
CA TRP A 204 -1.23 23.00 -16.71
C TRP A 204 -0.58 22.88 -18.09
N ASP A 205 0.69 23.29 -18.20
CA ASP A 205 1.52 23.16 -19.43
C ASP A 205 2.31 21.85 -19.44
N PHE A 206 2.84 21.49 -18.27
CA PHE A 206 3.45 20.21 -18.01
C PHE A 206 3.18 19.77 -16.57
N ASP A 207 3.36 18.47 -16.36
CA ASP A 207 3.44 17.91 -15.03
C ASP A 207 4.90 17.49 -14.74
N ILE A 208 5.24 17.36 -13.46
CA ILE A 208 6.56 16.93 -13.00
C ILE A 208 6.39 15.68 -12.16
N ARG A 209 7.23 14.68 -12.39
CA ARG A 209 7.35 13.50 -11.52
C ARG A 209 8.70 13.49 -10.85
N ILE A 210 8.72 13.65 -9.53
CA ILE A 210 9.90 13.44 -8.68
C ILE A 210 9.87 11.99 -8.21
N GLN A 211 10.95 11.25 -8.41
CA GLN A 211 11.10 9.86 -8.01
C GLN A 211 12.14 9.76 -6.92
N LYS A 212 11.88 8.91 -5.92
CA LYS A 212 12.82 8.53 -4.88
C LYS A 212 12.91 7.01 -4.78
N ILE A 213 14.12 6.47 -4.87
CA ILE A 213 14.44 5.06 -4.62
C ILE A 213 15.59 5.02 -3.61
N GLY A 214 15.26 4.82 -2.33
CA GLY A 214 16.23 4.94 -1.24
C GLY A 214 16.81 6.36 -1.18
N ASN A 215 18.08 6.50 -1.51
CA ASN A 215 18.80 7.78 -1.54
C ASN A 215 19.04 8.33 -2.95
N HIS A 216 18.47 7.69 -3.97
CA HIS A 216 18.58 8.13 -5.36
C HIS A 216 17.31 8.86 -5.80
N TYR A 217 17.48 9.97 -6.52
CA TYR A 217 16.41 10.88 -6.91
C TYR A 217 16.46 11.14 -8.41
N ARG A 218 15.28 11.26 -9.04
CA ARG A 218 15.13 11.76 -10.40
C ARG A 218 13.95 12.70 -10.48
N ALA A 219 13.97 13.61 -11.43
CA ALA A 219 12.84 14.44 -11.77
C ALA A 219 12.61 14.40 -13.29
N PHE A 220 11.35 14.26 -13.68
CA PHE A 220 10.94 14.21 -15.07
C PHE A 220 9.89 15.27 -15.31
N ARG A 221 10.04 16.06 -16.37
CA ARG A 221 8.97 16.90 -16.89
C ARG A 221 8.23 16.13 -17.98
N ARG A 222 6.89 16.12 -17.93
CA ARG A 222 6.02 15.46 -18.91
C ARG A 222 5.09 16.48 -19.55
N THR A 223 5.09 16.54 -20.88
CA THR A 223 4.19 17.39 -21.68
C THR A 223 3.21 16.51 -22.45
N SER A 224 1.94 16.90 -22.49
CA SER A 224 0.89 16.14 -23.14
C SER A 224 -0.18 17.08 -23.68
N LYS A 225 -0.85 16.68 -24.77
CA LYS A 225 -2.01 17.43 -25.30
C LYS A 225 -3.30 17.06 -24.59
N HIS A 226 -3.30 15.94 -23.87
CA HIS A 226 -4.41 15.49 -23.06
C HIS A 226 -4.26 15.98 -21.61
N TRP A 227 -5.37 16.42 -20.99
CA TRP A 227 -5.39 16.94 -19.60
C TRP A 227 -5.02 15.90 -18.54
N LYS A 228 -5.04 14.62 -18.90
CA LYS A 228 -4.36 13.53 -18.18
C LYS A 228 -3.14 13.13 -18.98
N SER A 229 -1.96 13.61 -18.61
CA SER A 229 -0.72 13.26 -19.35
C SER A 229 -0.45 11.76 -19.37
N ASN A 230 -0.77 11.07 -18.28
CA ASN A 230 -0.48 9.65 -18.09
C ASN A 230 -1.32 8.70 -18.97
N VAL A 231 -2.27 9.22 -19.76
CA VAL A 231 -3.07 8.43 -20.71
C VAL A 231 -2.79 8.83 -22.16
N ASP A 232 -1.95 9.84 -22.39
CA ASP A 232 -1.56 10.28 -23.73
C ASP A 232 -0.39 9.43 -24.23
N PHE A 233 -0.61 8.70 -25.32
CA PHE A 233 0.44 7.91 -25.97
C PHE A 233 1.50 8.79 -26.66
N ALA A 234 1.17 10.07 -26.94
CA ALA A 234 2.08 11.04 -27.53
C ALA A 234 2.76 11.94 -26.47
N MET A 235 2.63 11.60 -25.18
CA MET A 235 3.30 12.28 -24.09
C MET A 235 4.82 12.29 -24.32
N LYS A 236 5.43 13.47 -24.15
CA LYS A 236 6.89 13.63 -24.20
C LYS A 236 7.41 13.88 -22.81
N ASP A 237 8.47 13.18 -22.45
CA ASP A 237 9.15 13.38 -21.18
C ASP A 237 10.64 13.72 -21.33
N GLU A 238 11.14 14.52 -20.41
CA GLU A 238 12.54 14.95 -20.35
C GLU A 238 13.04 14.89 -18.91
N ASP A 239 14.33 14.60 -18.76
CA ASP A 239 14.99 14.68 -17.47
C ASP A 239 15.13 16.17 -17.11
N ILE A 240 14.85 16.50 -15.86
CA ILE A 240 15.11 17.83 -15.31
C ILE A 240 15.96 17.70 -14.05
N GLU A 241 16.60 18.80 -13.66
CA GLU A 241 17.38 18.85 -12.44
C GLU A 241 16.50 18.61 -11.20
N VAL A 242 17.00 17.82 -10.26
CA VAL A 242 16.34 17.64 -8.96
C VAL A 242 16.65 18.86 -8.10
N GLU A 243 15.79 19.86 -8.17
CA GLU A 243 15.89 21.06 -7.34
C GLU A 243 15.82 20.72 -5.84
N GLU A 244 16.47 21.52 -4.99
CA GLU A 244 16.51 21.28 -3.54
C GLU A 244 15.11 21.27 -2.91
N ARG A 245 14.18 22.08 -3.45
CA ARG A 245 12.77 22.08 -3.03
C ARG A 245 12.05 20.76 -3.35
N TYR A 246 12.32 20.15 -4.51
CA TYR A 246 11.77 18.84 -4.87
C TYR A 246 12.25 17.77 -3.91
N LYS A 247 13.54 17.80 -3.62
CA LYS A 247 14.15 16.89 -2.65
C LYS A 247 13.53 17.08 -1.25
N THR A 248 13.37 18.31 -0.80
CA THR A 248 12.72 18.66 0.48
C THR A 248 11.30 18.10 0.55
N TRP A 249 10.49 18.31 -0.48
CA TRP A 249 9.10 17.83 -0.54
C TRP A 249 9.01 16.32 -0.51
N ILE A 250 9.74 15.62 -1.39
CA ILE A 250 9.67 14.15 -1.45
C ILE A 250 10.29 13.51 -0.21
N ASP A 251 11.30 14.11 0.41
CA ASP A 251 11.90 13.61 1.65
C ASP A 251 10.93 13.71 2.82
N ALA A 252 10.27 14.85 2.99
CA ALA A 252 9.27 15.04 4.04
C ALA A 252 8.07 14.08 3.85
N ALA A 253 7.58 13.96 2.62
CA ALA A 253 6.49 13.06 2.28
C ALA A 253 6.84 11.58 2.47
N ALA A 254 8.04 11.16 2.01
CA ALA A 254 8.54 9.81 2.20
C ALA A 254 8.69 9.46 3.69
N LYS A 255 9.16 10.41 4.52
CA LYS A 255 9.30 10.23 5.96
C LYS A 255 7.93 10.05 6.64
N GLU A 256 6.96 10.93 6.39
CA GLU A 256 5.61 10.84 6.98
C GLU A 256 4.84 9.59 6.53
N CYS A 257 5.11 9.12 5.31
CA CYS A 257 4.46 7.95 4.75
C CYS A 257 5.23 6.64 5.00
N GLY A 258 6.44 6.69 5.57
CA GLY A 258 7.30 5.51 5.79
C GLY A 258 7.73 4.82 4.49
N MET A 259 8.00 5.59 3.43
CA MET A 259 8.29 5.07 2.08
C MET A 259 9.78 5.12 1.75
N ASP A 260 10.30 3.98 1.30
CA ASP A 260 11.63 3.81 0.73
C ASP A 260 11.66 4.08 -0.78
N ILE A 261 10.58 3.69 -1.46
CA ILE A 261 10.35 3.89 -2.88
C ILE A 261 9.05 4.67 -3.03
N CYS A 262 9.12 5.85 -3.64
CA CYS A 262 7.94 6.64 -3.95
C CYS A 262 8.16 7.56 -5.16
N ALA A 263 7.07 8.09 -5.70
CA ALA A 263 7.12 9.17 -6.67
C ALA A 263 6.03 10.22 -6.38
N MET A 264 6.42 11.48 -6.39
CA MET A 264 5.53 12.63 -6.21
C MET A 264 5.22 13.22 -7.59
N ASP A 265 3.94 13.41 -7.88
CA ASP A 265 3.47 14.09 -9.09
C ASP A 265 3.06 15.53 -8.77
N LEU A 266 3.42 16.46 -9.64
CA LEU A 266 3.14 17.89 -9.53
C LEU A 266 2.55 18.42 -10.83
N LEU A 267 1.77 19.50 -10.76
CA LEU A 267 1.24 20.23 -11.90
C LEU A 267 1.80 21.65 -11.90
N GLN A 268 2.39 22.10 -13.01
CA GLN A 268 2.73 23.52 -13.17
C GLN A 268 1.56 24.27 -13.81
N VAL A 269 1.06 25.30 -13.15
CA VAL A 269 -0.04 26.15 -13.64
C VAL A 269 0.45 27.05 -14.76
N VAL A 270 -0.27 27.05 -15.89
CA VAL A 270 0.08 27.87 -17.08
C VAL A 270 0.18 29.36 -16.74
N GLU A 271 -0.82 29.89 -16.05
CA GLU A 271 -0.95 31.34 -15.84
C GLU A 271 0.10 31.91 -14.87
N SER A 272 0.40 31.17 -13.80
CA SER A 272 1.26 31.68 -12.72
C SER A 272 2.66 31.07 -12.68
N GLY A 273 2.90 29.98 -13.40
CA GLY A 273 4.12 29.17 -13.29
C GLY A 273 4.28 28.46 -11.95
N LYS A 274 3.32 28.60 -11.02
CA LYS A 274 3.35 27.92 -9.71
C LYS A 274 3.16 26.42 -9.90
N GLU A 275 3.74 25.64 -9.00
CA GLU A 275 3.63 24.20 -9.00
C GLU A 275 2.79 23.72 -7.83
N TYR A 276 1.94 22.74 -8.09
CA TYR A 276 1.04 22.16 -7.11
C TYR A 276 1.32 20.67 -7.00
N ILE A 277 1.57 20.19 -5.78
CA ILE A 277 1.74 18.77 -5.47
C ILE A 277 0.37 18.10 -5.60
N LEU A 278 0.29 17.10 -6.48
CA LEU A 278 -0.95 16.41 -6.82
C LEU A 278 -1.14 15.13 -5.99
N GLU A 279 -0.13 14.27 -5.96
CA GLU A 279 -0.19 12.99 -5.25
C GLU A 279 1.19 12.40 -4.96
N LEU A 280 1.23 11.46 -4.01
CA LEU A 280 2.38 10.61 -3.74
C LEU A 280 2.02 9.15 -4.03
N ASN A 281 2.82 8.51 -4.87
CA ASN A 281 2.69 7.11 -5.28
C ASN A 281 3.73 6.26 -4.54
N SER A 282 3.33 5.06 -4.10
CA SER A 282 4.16 4.12 -3.31
C SER A 282 5.07 3.26 -4.20
N SER A 283 5.60 2.16 -3.65
CA SER A 283 6.58 1.28 -4.30
C SER A 283 6.11 0.60 -5.59
N ALA A 284 4.87 0.77 -6.06
CA ALA A 284 4.38 0.27 -7.34
C ALA A 284 4.48 1.29 -8.50
N ILE A 285 5.30 2.34 -8.35
CA ILE A 285 5.56 3.33 -9.41
C ILE A 285 6.12 2.69 -10.69
N GLY A 286 5.68 3.21 -11.83
CA GLY A 286 6.30 2.91 -13.12
C GLY A 286 7.70 3.53 -13.20
N LEU A 287 8.62 2.81 -13.83
CA LEU A 287 9.99 3.29 -14.06
C LEU A 287 10.09 3.89 -15.45
N ASN A 288 10.90 4.93 -15.59
CA ASN A 288 11.17 5.55 -16.88
C ASN A 288 11.95 4.58 -17.78
N GLY A 289 11.57 4.45 -19.05
CA GLY A 289 12.27 3.56 -19.99
C GLY A 289 13.74 3.92 -20.21
N ARG A 290 14.09 5.21 -20.15
CA ARG A 290 15.47 5.70 -20.36
C ARG A 290 16.44 5.29 -19.26
N HIS A 291 15.94 5.16 -18.03
CA HIS A 291 16.74 4.87 -16.83
C HIS A 291 16.36 3.53 -16.18
N HIS A 292 15.62 2.70 -16.92
CA HIS A 292 14.98 1.51 -16.40
C HIS A 292 15.95 0.58 -15.66
N ASP A 293 17.09 0.27 -16.28
CA ASP A 293 18.04 -0.69 -15.75
C ASP A 293 18.79 -0.15 -14.52
N GLU A 294 19.02 1.17 -14.49
CA GLU A 294 19.64 1.86 -13.37
C GLU A 294 18.69 1.91 -12.16
N ASP A 295 17.44 2.34 -12.39
CA ASP A 295 16.40 2.38 -11.35
C ASP A 295 16.12 0.98 -10.77
N ILE A 296 16.10 -0.06 -11.61
CA ILE A 296 15.98 -1.45 -11.13
C ILE A 296 17.18 -1.84 -10.27
N SER A 297 18.39 -1.43 -10.64
CA SER A 297 19.59 -1.69 -9.85
C SER A 297 19.50 -1.01 -8.48
N TYR A 298 18.98 0.21 -8.40
CA TYR A 298 18.73 0.88 -7.11
C TYR A 298 17.66 0.16 -6.28
N ILE A 299 16.57 -0.30 -6.89
CA ILE A 299 15.53 -1.10 -6.19
C ILE A 299 16.14 -2.41 -5.66
N ARG A 300 16.94 -3.09 -6.47
CA ARG A 300 17.65 -4.32 -6.10
C ARG A 300 18.56 -4.10 -4.90
N ASP A 301 19.44 -3.11 -4.96
CA ASP A 301 20.42 -2.84 -3.92
C ASP A 301 19.75 -2.40 -2.61
N LEU A 302 18.69 -1.58 -2.71
CA LEU A 302 17.85 -1.22 -1.58
C LEU A 302 17.19 -2.44 -0.95
N THR A 303 16.60 -3.32 -1.77
CA THR A 303 15.92 -4.54 -1.30
C THR A 303 16.90 -5.47 -0.59
N LEU A 304 18.08 -5.71 -1.16
CA LEU A 304 19.11 -6.54 -0.54
C LEU A 304 19.58 -5.97 0.80
N ARG A 305 19.80 -4.65 0.86
CA ARG A 305 20.21 -3.97 2.09
C ARG A 305 19.15 -4.09 3.18
N ARG A 306 17.87 -3.89 2.83
CA ARG A 306 16.74 -4.05 3.76
C ARG A 306 16.57 -5.50 4.19
N MET A 307 16.79 -6.47 3.29
CA MET A 307 16.83 -7.90 3.61
C MET A 307 17.94 -8.22 4.61
N GLU A 308 19.17 -7.73 4.36
CA GLU A 308 20.30 -7.98 5.26
C GLU A 308 19.97 -7.46 6.65
N GLN A 309 19.50 -6.21 6.77
CA GLN A 309 19.08 -5.59 8.04
C GLN A 309 17.98 -6.37 8.76
N ALA A 310 16.94 -6.80 8.04
CA ALA A 310 15.81 -7.49 8.64
C ALA A 310 16.14 -8.93 9.09
N LEU A 311 17.13 -9.55 8.45
CA LEU A 311 17.53 -10.93 8.71
C LEU A 311 18.75 -11.02 9.65
N ILE A 312 19.24 -9.93 10.22
CA ILE A 312 20.27 -9.94 11.28
C ILE A 312 19.72 -10.72 12.48
N SER A 313 20.44 -11.78 12.90
CA SER A 313 20.07 -12.51 14.11
C SER A 313 20.33 -11.66 15.37
N PRO A 314 19.46 -11.72 16.41
CA PRO A 314 19.68 -11.06 17.70
C PRO A 314 21.04 -11.38 18.35
N ARG A 315 21.63 -12.54 18.04
CA ARG A 315 22.94 -13.00 18.53
C ARG A 315 24.13 -12.06 18.29
N MET A 316 24.02 -11.05 17.43
CA MET A 316 25.10 -10.08 17.15
C MET A 316 24.98 -8.79 17.97
N LYS A 317 23.80 -8.45 18.51
CA LYS A 317 23.64 -7.27 19.38
C LYS A 317 24.30 -7.48 20.74
N ASP A 318 24.38 -8.72 21.22
CA ASP A 318 24.99 -9.07 22.51
C ASP A 318 26.53 -9.18 22.47
N LYS A 319 27.15 -9.09 21.28
CA LYS A 319 28.60 -9.18 21.13
C LYS A 319 29.29 -7.82 21.05
N GLU A 320 28.63 -6.81 20.48
CA GLU A 320 29.14 -5.43 20.50
C GLU A 320 28.96 -4.79 21.88
N SER A 321 27.90 -5.14 22.63
CA SER A 321 27.72 -4.64 24.01
C SER A 321 28.66 -5.28 25.03
N LYS A 322 29.22 -6.45 24.76
CA LYS A 322 30.12 -7.17 25.70
C LYS A 322 31.60 -6.83 25.55
N GLN A 323 32.01 -6.23 24.43
CA GLN A 323 33.41 -5.82 24.24
C GLN A 323 33.73 -4.45 24.85
N ASP A 324 32.72 -3.59 25.04
CA ASP A 324 32.89 -2.29 25.70
C ASP A 324 32.75 -2.36 27.23
N ASP A 325 32.12 -3.40 27.77
CA ASP A 325 31.86 -3.56 29.22
C ASP A 325 33.01 -4.23 30.00
N GLU A 326 33.91 -4.97 29.34
CA GLU A 326 35.05 -5.63 30.00
C GLU A 326 36.19 -4.65 30.37
N SER A 327 36.10 -3.37 29.97
CA SER A 327 37.13 -2.37 30.26
C SER A 327 36.77 -1.34 31.35
N LYS A 328 35.59 -1.46 31.99
CA LYS A 328 35.10 -0.44 32.93
C LYS A 328 34.48 -0.89 34.25
N ASN A 329 34.52 -2.17 34.62
CA ASN A 329 33.98 -2.62 35.92
C ASN A 329 35.03 -3.27 36.84
N GLU A 330 36.05 -2.52 37.21
CA GLU A 330 36.67 -2.63 38.54
C GLU A 330 36.25 -1.41 39.37
N ALA A 331 35.06 -1.48 39.98
CA ALA A 331 34.67 -0.83 41.23
C ALA A 331 33.14 -0.69 41.32
N LYS A 332 32.55 -1.53 42.19
CA LYS A 332 31.38 -1.30 43.06
C LYS A 332 30.50 -2.54 43.11
N GLU A 333 30.80 -3.41 44.08
CA GLU A 333 29.81 -4.30 44.67
C GLU A 333 28.86 -3.45 45.51
N GLU A 334 27.59 -3.38 45.11
CA GLU A 334 26.50 -3.03 46.02
C GLU A 334 25.30 -3.94 45.70
N ASN A 335 24.82 -4.60 46.76
CA ASN A 335 23.74 -5.58 46.75
C ASN A 335 22.47 -5.05 46.07
N THR A 336 21.89 -5.84 45.16
CA THR A 336 20.47 -5.73 44.81
C THR A 336 19.86 -7.12 44.66
N GLU A 337 18.92 -7.43 45.55
CA GLU A 337 18.11 -8.65 45.56
C GLU A 337 17.17 -8.71 44.34
N PRO A 338 16.80 -9.91 43.86
CA PRO A 338 15.83 -10.06 42.79
C PRO A 338 14.39 -9.81 43.28
N SER A 339 13.66 -8.94 42.60
CA SER A 339 12.25 -8.65 42.87
C SER A 339 11.37 -9.90 42.73
N SER A 340 10.70 -10.25 43.82
CA SER A 340 9.72 -11.32 43.92
C SER A 340 8.35 -10.85 43.43
N ASP A 341 7.88 -11.35 42.28
CA ASP A 341 6.44 -11.34 42.00
C ASP A 341 5.76 -12.30 42.98
N SER A 342 4.81 -11.80 43.76
CA SER A 342 4.16 -12.61 44.79
C SER A 342 3.27 -13.70 44.14
N PRO A 343 3.23 -14.95 44.67
CA PRO A 343 2.38 -16.01 44.13
C PRO A 343 0.90 -15.62 43.97
N ALA A 344 0.43 -14.64 44.75
CA ALA A 344 -0.94 -14.15 44.72
C ALA A 344 -1.32 -13.38 43.43
N GLU A 345 -0.39 -12.67 42.80
CA GLU A 345 -0.68 -11.92 41.56
C GLU A 345 -0.82 -12.84 40.35
N VAL A 346 -0.01 -13.91 40.30
CA VAL A 346 -0.10 -14.92 39.24
C VAL A 346 -1.42 -15.69 39.34
N ASP A 347 -1.88 -16.00 40.55
CA ASP A 347 -3.15 -16.70 40.76
C ASP A 347 -4.35 -15.80 40.49
N LEU A 348 -4.27 -14.50 40.78
CA LEU A 348 -5.28 -13.51 40.41
C LEU A 348 -5.43 -13.41 38.88
N LEU A 349 -4.32 -13.35 38.15
CA LEU A 349 -4.32 -13.30 36.68
C LEU A 349 -4.90 -14.59 36.07
N ARG A 350 -4.59 -15.76 36.65
CA ARG A 350 -5.19 -17.03 36.21
C ARG A 350 -6.69 -17.08 36.40
N TRP A 351 -7.18 -16.59 37.54
CA TRP A 351 -8.62 -16.52 37.81
C TRP A 351 -9.34 -15.57 36.84
N GLN A 352 -8.76 -14.40 36.58
CA GLN A 352 -9.30 -13.43 35.60
C GLN A 352 -9.36 -14.02 34.18
N LEU A 353 -8.31 -14.72 33.75
CA LEU A 353 -8.27 -15.41 32.45
C LEU A 353 -9.34 -16.50 32.33
N GLN A 354 -9.61 -17.23 33.41
CA GLN A 354 -10.61 -18.28 33.41
C GLN A 354 -12.03 -17.71 33.36
N SER A 355 -12.30 -16.64 34.11
CA SER A 355 -13.57 -15.90 34.07
C SER A 355 -13.89 -15.35 32.67
N LEU A 356 -12.91 -14.69 32.03
CA LEU A 356 -13.04 -14.20 30.65
C LEU A 356 -13.34 -15.32 29.66
N ARG A 357 -12.73 -16.50 29.84
CA ARG A 357 -12.96 -17.65 28.96
C ARG A 357 -14.38 -18.20 29.09
N GLU A 358 -14.94 -18.21 30.29
CA GLU A 358 -16.34 -18.60 30.51
C GLU A 358 -17.31 -17.60 29.87
N GLU A 359 -17.03 -16.31 29.98
CA GLU A 359 -17.85 -15.25 29.38
C GLU A 359 -17.86 -15.32 27.85
N VAL A 360 -16.69 -15.55 27.23
CA VAL A 360 -16.57 -15.78 25.78
C VAL A 360 -17.36 -17.02 25.35
N ASN A 361 -17.28 -18.13 26.10
CA ASN A 361 -18.04 -19.34 25.78
C ASN A 361 -19.56 -19.11 25.85
N GLN A 362 -20.04 -18.34 26.83
CA GLN A 362 -21.46 -17.97 26.92
C GLN A 362 -21.90 -17.10 25.74
N LEU A 363 -21.07 -16.14 25.31
CA LEU A 363 -21.36 -15.30 24.15
C LEU A 363 -21.40 -16.12 22.86
N CYS A 364 -20.46 -17.03 22.65
CA CYS A 364 -20.48 -17.95 21.51
C CYS A 364 -21.75 -18.82 21.48
N GLY A 365 -22.20 -19.31 22.65
CA GLY A 365 -23.45 -20.06 22.75
C GLY A 365 -24.68 -19.22 22.37
N LYS A 366 -24.73 -17.95 22.76
CA LYS A 366 -25.82 -17.02 22.40
C LYS A 366 -25.83 -16.70 20.90
N VAL A 367 -24.66 -16.51 20.29
CA VAL A 367 -24.53 -16.28 18.84
C VAL A 367 -25.04 -17.49 18.07
N LEU A 368 -24.62 -18.69 18.45
CA LEU A 368 -25.08 -19.93 17.80
C LEU A 368 -26.61 -20.11 17.93
N ALA A 369 -27.18 -19.82 19.10
CA ALA A 369 -28.63 -19.88 19.28
C ALA A 369 -29.38 -18.86 18.40
N TYR A 370 -28.81 -17.67 18.21
CA TYR A 370 -29.39 -16.64 17.33
C TYR A 370 -29.33 -17.06 15.85
N GLU A 371 -28.21 -17.62 15.39
CA GLU A 371 -28.06 -18.14 14.03
C GLU A 371 -29.08 -19.26 13.73
N LEU A 372 -29.25 -20.20 14.67
CA LEU A 372 -30.24 -21.27 14.54
C LEU A 372 -31.68 -20.74 14.50
N ALA A 373 -32.01 -19.74 15.32
CA ALA A 373 -33.33 -19.12 15.32
C ALA A 373 -33.62 -18.37 14.01
N GLU A 374 -32.62 -17.69 13.44
CA GLU A 374 -32.77 -16.98 12.16
C GLU A 374 -32.90 -17.96 10.98
N GLU A 375 -32.20 -19.10 10.99
CA GLU A 375 -32.41 -20.17 10.02
C GLU A 375 -33.83 -20.74 10.04
N GLU A 376 -34.41 -20.97 11.23
CA GLU A 376 -35.79 -21.43 11.36
C GLU A 376 -36.78 -20.36 10.86
N ARG A 377 -36.52 -19.09 11.15
CA ARG A 377 -37.34 -17.97 10.70
C ARG A 377 -37.36 -17.86 9.17
N LEU A 378 -36.20 -18.04 8.52
CA LEU A 378 -36.08 -18.01 7.06
C LEU A 378 -36.81 -19.19 6.39
N LYS A 379 -36.87 -20.36 7.03
CA LYS A 379 -37.65 -21.52 6.56
C LYS A 379 -39.17 -21.33 6.70
N ALA A 380 -39.61 -20.45 7.61
CA ALA A 380 -41.03 -20.19 7.88
C ALA A 380 -41.66 -19.13 6.96
N VAL A 381 -40.91 -18.53 6.02
CA VAL A 381 -41.44 -17.55 5.06
C VAL A 381 -42.23 -18.29 3.96
N PRO A 382 -43.55 -18.08 3.82
CA PRO A 382 -44.33 -18.75 2.77
C PRO A 382 -43.94 -18.22 1.39
N GLU A 383 -43.85 -19.11 0.39
CA GLU A 383 -43.60 -18.72 -1.00
C GLU A 383 -44.66 -17.73 -1.52
N PRO A 384 -44.26 -16.70 -2.28
CA PRO A 384 -45.21 -15.75 -2.86
C PRO A 384 -46.13 -16.47 -3.85
N LYS A 385 -47.45 -16.31 -3.65
CA LYS A 385 -48.48 -16.82 -4.58
C LYS A 385 -48.22 -16.25 -5.98
N LYS A 386 -47.96 -17.12 -6.95
CA LYS A 386 -47.89 -16.77 -8.38
C LYS A 386 -49.22 -16.13 -8.81
N SER A 387 -49.24 -14.82 -9.02
CA SER A 387 -50.36 -14.17 -9.70
C SER A 387 -50.25 -14.45 -11.21
N PHE A 388 -51.24 -15.17 -11.74
CA PHE A 388 -51.45 -15.31 -13.17
C PHE A 388 -51.91 -13.95 -13.73
N PHE A 389 -51.05 -13.25 -14.45
CA PHE A 389 -51.48 -12.21 -15.37
C PHE A 389 -51.78 -12.84 -16.73
N GLY A 390 -53.07 -12.99 -17.03
CA GLY A 390 -53.56 -13.33 -18.36
C GLY A 390 -53.39 -12.13 -19.29
N PHE A 391 -52.67 -12.34 -20.40
CA PHE A 391 -52.70 -11.43 -21.55
C PHE A 391 -54.03 -11.64 -22.28
N GLY A 392 -54.96 -10.69 -22.11
CA GLY A 392 -56.13 -10.57 -22.98
C GLY A 392 -55.70 -9.99 -24.33
N LYS A 393 -55.98 -10.74 -25.40
CA LYS A 393 -56.05 -10.21 -26.76
C LYS A 393 -57.32 -9.36 -26.89
N ASN A 394 -57.17 -8.12 -27.35
CA ASN A 394 -57.99 -7.49 -28.40
C ASN A 394 -57.28 -6.24 -28.89
#